data_AF-A0A8S3R8V2-F1
#
_entry.id   AF-A0A8S3R8V2-F1
#
_cell.length_a   1.000
_cell.length_b   1.000
_cell.length_c   1.000
_cell.angle_alpha   90.00
_cell.angle_beta   90.00
_cell.angle_gamma   90.00
#
_symmetry.space_group_name_H-M   'P 1'
#
loop_
_entity.id
_entity.type
_entity.pdbx_description
1 polymer ?
#
loop_
_entity_poly.entity_id
_entity_poly.type
_entity_poly.pdbx_seq_one_letter_code
_entity_poly.pdbx_strand_id
1 'polypeptide(L)'
;MATGTTTDANCGPCLYNNKTVPGKVWCLSCEEGLCQSCSESHQENHRECKNIVSLDEVAKNVVSSSSFCNVEQNVGNLLKNLSQLKEERERNSKQLQNDKITKTKSVKEMRRKLNNRLDTLEEKLLQELSSKSGTCETEINNSLSEIESKTKAAYAVQSNISHLKEMATDVQLFLAIREIDKSVSIETNWLREIANQNKMDKLTLDLNTKPMEDILITKSLGSVRIDRSRNTVSINHPSMNEAQIPREAKRFKIDQIRLQQKIYIQCNTQEFDESLFGCMICSNGDIILAVGSSKKFVVFNERGNHIKDIPVPGSPCDITEISEGRIAVTYGNGRKFEIADIKDYHYKTVKLVRTESTCWGTS
;
A
#
# COMPACT_ATOMS: atom_id res chain seq x y z
N MET A 1 -39.00 31.71 -32.06
CA MET A 1 -40.34 32.12 -31.59
C MET A 1 -41.07 30.87 -31.13
N ALA A 2 -41.03 30.58 -29.83
CA ALA A 2 -41.84 29.54 -29.23
C ALA A 2 -42.94 30.25 -28.44
N THR A 3 -44.18 30.17 -28.93
CA THR A 3 -45.37 30.61 -28.19
C THR A 3 -45.64 29.58 -27.11
N GLY A 4 -44.99 29.73 -25.96
CA GLY A 4 -45.32 28.95 -24.77
C GLY A 4 -46.72 29.33 -24.32
N THR A 5 -47.67 28.41 -24.46
CA THR A 5 -48.94 28.50 -23.75
C THR A 5 -48.63 28.53 -22.26
N THR A 6 -48.93 29.65 -21.61
CA THR A 6 -48.87 29.79 -20.15
C THR A 6 -49.69 28.66 -19.57
N THR A 7 -49.04 27.76 -18.84
CA THR A 7 -49.75 26.82 -17.98
C THR A 7 -50.31 27.68 -16.86
N ASP A 8 -51.61 27.99 -16.93
CA ASP A 8 -52.28 28.79 -15.91
C ASP A 8 -52.09 28.09 -14.55
N ALA A 9 -51.35 28.72 -13.65
CA ALA A 9 -51.13 28.18 -12.32
C ALA A 9 -52.50 27.99 -11.65
N ASN A 10 -52.85 26.76 -11.27
CA ASN A 10 -54.16 26.47 -10.68
C ASN A 10 -54.28 27.08 -9.28
N CYS A 11 -55.50 27.45 -8.91
CA CYS A 11 -55.85 27.87 -7.56
C CYS A 11 -55.62 26.72 -6.57
N GLY A 12 -54.74 26.89 -5.59
CA GLY A 12 -54.38 25.88 -4.60
C GLY A 12 -55.60 25.32 -3.84
N PRO A 13 -56.43 26.18 -3.23
CA PRO A 13 -57.66 25.76 -2.53
C PRO A 13 -58.68 25.04 -3.43
N CYS A 14 -58.79 25.40 -4.71
CA CYS A 14 -59.66 24.68 -5.65
C CYS A 14 -59.08 23.30 -5.99
N LEU A 15 -57.76 23.21 -6.15
CA LEU A 15 -57.07 21.96 -6.45
C LEU A 15 -57.25 20.94 -5.31
N TYR A 16 -57.17 21.38 -4.04
CA TYR A 16 -57.48 20.52 -2.88
C TYR A 16 -58.90 19.96 -2.88
N ASN A 17 -59.83 20.65 -3.55
CA ASN A 17 -61.21 20.21 -3.71
C ASN A 17 -61.47 19.51 -5.07
N ASN A 18 -60.42 19.00 -5.72
CA ASN A 18 -60.46 18.36 -7.05
C ASN A 18 -61.04 19.26 -8.16
N LYS A 19 -60.93 20.58 -8.03
CA LYS A 19 -61.35 21.54 -9.06
C LYS A 19 -60.13 22.19 -9.71
N THR A 20 -60.03 22.09 -11.02
CA THR A 20 -59.00 22.80 -11.82
C THR A 20 -59.52 24.15 -12.25
N VAL A 21 -59.32 25.15 -11.39
CA VAL A 21 -59.67 26.55 -11.68
C VAL A 21 -58.38 27.35 -11.75
N PRO A 22 -58.14 28.14 -12.81
CA PRO A 22 -56.94 28.95 -12.91
C PRO A 22 -56.89 30.00 -11.81
N GLY A 23 -55.73 30.13 -11.18
CA GLY A 23 -55.43 31.24 -10.29
C GLY A 23 -55.33 32.53 -11.08
N LYS A 24 -55.78 33.64 -10.48
CA LYS A 24 -55.63 34.99 -11.03
C LYS A 24 -54.75 35.88 -10.15
N VAL A 25 -54.67 35.55 -8.86
CA VAL A 25 -53.92 36.33 -7.87
C VAL A 25 -53.03 35.40 -7.03
N TRP A 26 -52.01 35.95 -6.41
CA TRP A 26 -51.05 35.27 -5.56
C TRP A 26 -51.04 35.91 -4.18
N CYS A 27 -51.17 35.12 -3.12
CA CYS A 27 -51.02 35.59 -1.76
C CYS A 27 -49.55 35.47 -1.32
N LEU A 28 -48.89 36.58 -1.04
CA LEU A 28 -47.48 36.57 -0.61
C LEU A 28 -47.29 35.97 0.79
N SER A 29 -48.31 36.01 1.64
CA SER A 29 -48.24 35.48 3.01
C SER A 29 -48.42 33.96 3.08
N CYS A 30 -49.22 33.40 2.17
CA CYS A 30 -49.54 31.97 2.15
C CYS A 30 -48.82 31.22 1.01
N GLU A 31 -48.05 31.95 0.18
CA GLU A 31 -47.28 31.42 -0.95
C GLU A 31 -48.11 30.51 -1.88
N GLU A 32 -49.34 30.93 -2.17
CA GLU A 32 -50.27 30.17 -3.01
C GLU A 32 -51.02 31.04 -4.03
N GLY A 33 -51.33 30.43 -5.18
CA GLY A 33 -52.17 31.02 -6.22
C GLY A 33 -53.66 30.80 -5.91
N LEU A 34 -54.46 31.84 -6.10
CA LEU A 34 -55.90 31.86 -5.79
C LEU A 34 -56.71 32.30 -7.01
N CYS A 35 -57.85 31.66 -7.25
CA CYS A 35 -58.88 32.19 -8.17
C CYS A 35 -59.66 33.32 -7.49
N GLN A 36 -60.49 34.04 -8.24
CA GLN A 36 -61.24 35.19 -7.72
C GLN A 36 -62.05 34.86 -6.45
N SER A 37 -62.85 33.79 -6.49
CA SER A 37 -63.69 33.39 -5.35
C SER A 37 -62.88 32.93 -4.13
N CYS A 38 -61.79 32.19 -4.36
CA CYS A 38 -60.91 31.79 -3.27
C CYS A 38 -60.16 32.99 -2.68
N SER A 39 -59.84 34.00 -3.47
CA SER A 39 -59.18 35.23 -2.95
C SER A 39 -60.09 36.04 -2.03
N GLU A 40 -61.38 36.16 -2.38
CA GLU A 40 -62.39 36.83 -1.56
C GLU A 40 -62.56 36.10 -0.22
N SER A 41 -62.76 34.78 -0.28
CA SER A 41 -62.86 33.95 0.93
C SER A 41 -61.56 33.95 1.75
N HIS A 42 -60.41 34.01 1.10
CA HIS A 42 -59.11 34.07 1.77
C HIS A 42 -58.95 35.40 2.52
N GLN A 43 -59.37 36.54 1.96
CA GLN A 43 -59.31 37.83 2.65
C GLN A 43 -60.25 37.91 3.87
N GLU A 44 -61.42 37.26 3.79
CA GLU A 44 -62.37 37.21 4.91
C GLU A 44 -61.83 36.37 6.09
N ASN A 45 -61.23 35.22 5.78
CA ASN A 45 -60.76 34.24 6.77
C ASN A 45 -59.31 34.48 7.24
N HIS A 46 -58.48 35.09 6.41
CA HIS A 46 -57.10 35.48 6.71
C HIS A 46 -56.93 37.00 6.64
N ARG A 47 -57.58 37.73 7.57
CA ARG A 47 -57.52 39.20 7.64
C ARG A 47 -56.09 39.77 7.78
N GLU A 48 -55.14 38.95 8.21
CA GLU A 48 -53.71 39.30 8.34
C GLU A 48 -52.94 39.21 7.01
N CYS A 49 -53.47 38.52 6.01
CA CYS A 49 -52.86 38.36 4.68
C CYS A 49 -53.21 39.56 3.78
N LYS A 50 -52.50 40.68 3.96
CA LYS A 50 -52.81 41.94 3.27
C LYS A 50 -52.22 42.08 1.87
N ASN A 51 -51.34 41.17 1.46
CA ASN A 51 -50.55 41.31 0.23
C ASN A 51 -50.95 40.27 -0.82
N ILE A 52 -52.14 40.45 -1.39
CA ILE A 52 -52.61 39.70 -2.56
C ILE A 52 -52.34 40.54 -3.81
N VAL A 53 -51.58 39.98 -4.74
CA VAL A 53 -51.12 40.66 -5.97
C VAL A 53 -51.53 39.85 -7.19
N SER A 54 -51.66 40.48 -8.35
CA SER A 54 -52.00 39.73 -9.56
C SER A 54 -50.87 38.77 -9.93
N LEU A 55 -51.22 37.57 -10.43
CA LEU A 55 -50.22 36.59 -10.86
C LEU A 55 -49.34 37.12 -12.00
N ASP A 56 -49.91 37.93 -12.90
CA ASP A 56 -49.16 38.57 -13.98
C ASP A 56 -48.09 39.54 -13.46
N GLU A 57 -48.39 40.26 -12.38
CA GLU A 57 -47.44 41.17 -11.73
C GLU A 57 -46.35 40.40 -10.98
N VAL A 58 -46.71 39.33 -10.26
CA VAL A 58 -45.73 38.44 -9.62
C VAL A 58 -44.83 37.79 -10.66
N ALA A 59 -45.38 37.26 -11.76
CA ALA A 59 -44.61 36.62 -12.82
C ALA A 59 -43.60 37.59 -13.47
N LYS A 60 -44.02 38.84 -13.76
CA LYS A 60 -43.12 39.89 -14.28
C LYS A 60 -42.03 40.26 -13.27
N ASN A 61 -42.39 40.34 -11.99
CA ASN A 61 -41.45 40.67 -10.92
C ASN A 61 -40.48 39.52 -10.61
N VAL A 62 -40.89 38.26 -10.75
CA VAL A 62 -40.02 37.09 -10.55
C VAL A 62 -38.93 37.03 -11.60
N VAL A 63 -39.28 37.21 -12.88
CA VAL A 63 -38.29 37.17 -13.98
C VAL A 63 -37.27 38.31 -13.87
N SER A 64 -37.68 39.46 -13.35
CA SER A 64 -36.80 40.60 -13.09
C SER A 64 -36.19 40.61 -11.67
N SER A 65 -36.51 39.61 -10.84
CA SER A 65 -36.03 39.56 -9.47
C SER A 65 -34.55 39.17 -9.42
N SER A 66 -33.84 39.76 -8.46
CA SER A 66 -32.47 39.33 -8.10
C SER A 66 -32.43 37.85 -7.71
N SER A 67 -33.51 37.31 -7.13
CA SER A 67 -33.62 35.90 -6.75
C SER A 67 -33.57 34.97 -7.97
N PHE A 68 -34.32 35.28 -9.03
CA PHE A 68 -34.29 34.49 -10.27
C PHE A 68 -32.93 34.58 -10.97
N CYS A 69 -32.36 35.79 -11.06
CA CYS A 69 -31.01 36.00 -11.60
C CYS A 69 -29.94 35.21 -10.81
N ASN A 70 -30.06 35.16 -9.47
CA ASN A 70 -29.18 34.37 -8.61
C ASN A 70 -29.33 32.86 -8.87
N VAL A 71 -30.56 32.35 -9.01
CA VAL A 71 -30.80 30.93 -9.33
C VAL A 71 -30.21 30.59 -10.70
N GLU A 72 -30.42 31.43 -11.71
CA GLU A 72 -29.85 31.25 -13.05
C GLU A 72 -28.31 31.23 -13.01
N GLN A 73 -27.70 32.18 -12.29
CA GLN A 73 -26.25 32.24 -12.12
C GLN A 73 -25.72 31.01 -11.37
N ASN A 74 -26.43 30.55 -10.34
CA ASN A 74 -26.05 29.36 -9.56
C ASN A 74 -26.09 28.10 -10.41
N VAL A 75 -27.15 27.91 -11.21
CA VAL A 75 -27.26 26.80 -12.15
C VAL A 75 -26.15 26.89 -13.20
N GLY A 76 -25.86 28.08 -13.72
CA GLY A 76 -24.75 28.31 -14.65
C GLY A 76 -23.38 27.94 -14.06
N ASN A 77 -23.13 28.31 -12.80
CA ASN A 77 -21.90 27.94 -12.08
C ASN A 77 -21.81 26.44 -11.81
N LEU A 78 -22.93 25.80 -11.43
CA LEU A 78 -23.00 24.36 -11.24
C LEU A 78 -22.65 23.63 -12.55
N LEU A 79 -23.21 24.04 -13.69
CA LEU A 79 -22.92 23.45 -15.00
C LEU A 79 -21.44 23.60 -15.39
N LYS A 80 -20.81 24.74 -15.07
CA LYS A 80 -19.37 24.96 -15.28
C LYS A 80 -18.53 24.02 -14.41
N ASN A 81 -18.85 23.93 -13.12
CA ASN A 81 -18.15 23.04 -12.20
C ASN A 81 -18.27 21.57 -12.61
N LEU A 82 -19.47 21.14 -13.04
CA LEU A 82 -19.70 19.78 -13.54
C LEU A 82 -18.90 19.49 -14.81
N SER A 83 -18.81 20.45 -15.73
CA SER A 83 -18.02 20.32 -16.95
C SER A 83 -16.53 20.19 -16.64
N GLN A 84 -15.99 21.03 -15.76
CA GLN A 84 -14.59 20.97 -15.33
C GLN A 84 -14.27 19.63 -14.64
N LEU A 85 -15.16 19.16 -13.77
CA LEU A 85 -14.99 17.87 -13.09
C LEU A 85 -14.99 16.73 -14.11
N LYS A 86 -15.87 16.77 -15.12
CA LYS A 86 -15.90 15.76 -16.19
C LYS A 86 -14.57 15.72 -16.95
N GLU A 87 -14.08 16.86 -17.42
CA GLU A 87 -12.82 16.94 -18.18
C GLU A 87 -11.62 16.43 -17.36
N GLU A 88 -11.56 16.76 -16.08
CA GLU A 88 -10.51 16.27 -15.20
C GLU A 88 -10.58 14.75 -15.00
N ARG A 89 -11.78 14.19 -14.83
CA ARG A 89 -11.95 12.73 -14.71
C ARG A 89 -11.57 12.01 -16.01
N GLU A 90 -11.89 12.58 -17.16
CA GLU A 90 -11.46 12.06 -18.46
C GLU A 90 -9.93 12.10 -18.61
N ARG A 91 -9.30 13.20 -18.20
CA ARG A 91 -7.83 13.35 -18.20
C ARG A 91 -7.16 12.33 -17.28
N ASN A 92 -7.64 12.21 -16.04
CA ASN A 92 -7.12 11.26 -15.05
C ASN A 92 -7.27 9.81 -15.54
N SER A 93 -8.38 9.47 -16.19
CA SER A 93 -8.59 8.16 -16.80
C SER A 93 -7.57 7.87 -17.91
N LYS A 94 -7.36 8.82 -18.84
CA LYS A 94 -6.36 8.69 -19.91
C LYS A 94 -4.94 8.55 -19.35
N GLN A 95 -4.61 9.35 -18.34
CA GLN A 95 -3.31 9.28 -17.67
C GLN A 95 -3.09 7.90 -17.01
N LEU A 96 -4.08 7.40 -16.27
CA LEU A 96 -4.01 6.08 -15.65
C LEU A 96 -3.79 4.95 -16.68
N GLN A 97 -4.41 5.03 -17.85
CA GLN A 97 -4.18 4.08 -18.94
C GLN A 97 -2.75 4.15 -19.49
N ASN A 98 -2.23 5.36 -19.70
CA ASN A 98 -0.86 5.58 -20.16
C ASN A 98 0.17 5.07 -19.13
N ASP A 99 -0.08 5.33 -17.85
CA ASP A 99 0.75 4.85 -16.75
C ASP A 99 0.74 3.32 -16.68
N LYS A 100 -0.45 2.69 -16.82
CA LYS A 100 -0.57 1.23 -16.91
C LYS A 100 0.28 0.66 -18.04
N ILE A 101 0.20 1.23 -19.25
CA ILE A 101 0.99 0.79 -20.41
C ILE A 101 2.50 0.93 -20.10
N THR A 102 2.89 2.07 -19.55
CA THR A 102 4.30 2.38 -19.25
C THR A 102 4.87 1.44 -18.18
N LYS A 103 4.13 1.23 -17.08
CA LYS A 103 4.53 0.29 -16.03
C LYS A 103 4.54 -1.15 -16.51
N THR A 104 3.61 -1.54 -17.37
CA THR A 104 3.62 -2.88 -18.00
C THR A 104 4.88 -3.09 -18.85
N LYS A 105 5.28 -2.10 -19.65
CA LYS A 105 6.54 -2.16 -20.42
C LYS A 105 7.76 -2.26 -19.50
N SER A 106 7.78 -1.48 -18.42
CA SER A 106 8.86 -1.52 -17.43
C SER A 106 8.99 -2.89 -16.76
N VAL A 107 7.88 -3.53 -16.37
CA VAL A 107 7.90 -4.90 -15.79
C VAL A 107 8.44 -5.92 -16.80
N LYS A 108 8.01 -5.85 -18.07
CA LYS A 108 8.54 -6.72 -19.12
C LYS A 108 10.05 -6.54 -19.34
N GLU A 109 10.51 -5.30 -19.32
CA GLU A 109 11.94 -4.98 -19.46
C GLU A 109 12.76 -5.46 -18.26
N MET A 110 12.25 -5.31 -17.03
CA MET A 110 12.91 -5.86 -15.84
C MET A 110 13.03 -7.39 -15.92
N ARG A 111 11.96 -8.09 -16.35
CA ARG A 111 12.00 -9.54 -16.55
C ARG A 111 13.05 -9.94 -17.59
N ARG A 112 13.13 -9.22 -18.71
CA ARG A 112 14.14 -9.48 -19.75
C ARG A 112 15.56 -9.31 -19.20
N LYS A 113 15.82 -8.24 -18.45
CA LYS A 113 17.14 -8.02 -17.81
C LYS A 113 17.48 -9.11 -16.80
N LEU A 114 16.51 -9.57 -16.02
CA LEU A 114 16.69 -10.66 -15.06
C LEU A 114 17.09 -11.96 -15.76
N ASN A 115 16.35 -12.35 -16.81
CA ASN A 115 16.66 -13.54 -17.60
C ASN A 115 18.07 -13.46 -18.19
N ASN A 116 18.41 -12.36 -18.88
CA ASN A 116 19.75 -12.18 -19.45
C ASN A 116 20.87 -12.31 -18.39
N ARG A 117 20.60 -11.86 -17.16
CA ARG A 117 21.56 -11.98 -16.06
C ARG A 117 21.69 -13.42 -15.58
N LEU A 118 20.58 -14.17 -15.51
CA LEU A 118 20.59 -15.59 -15.18
C LEU A 118 21.37 -16.39 -16.23
N ASP A 119 21.13 -16.12 -17.52
CA ASP A 119 21.87 -16.77 -18.62
C ASP A 119 23.39 -16.51 -18.49
N THR A 120 23.78 -15.26 -18.21
CA THR A 120 25.21 -14.92 -18.01
C THR A 120 25.82 -15.63 -16.78
N LEU A 121 25.04 -15.83 -15.71
CA LEU A 121 25.51 -16.52 -14.50
C LEU A 121 25.64 -18.02 -14.75
N GLU A 122 24.71 -18.61 -15.50
CA GLU A 122 24.77 -20.00 -15.95
C GLU A 122 26.01 -20.23 -16.82
N GLU A 123 26.23 -19.41 -17.83
CA GLU A 123 27.42 -19.52 -18.71
C GLU A 123 28.72 -19.47 -17.89
N LYS A 124 28.81 -18.57 -16.90
CA LYS A 124 29.98 -18.49 -16.01
C LYS A 124 30.16 -19.73 -15.16
N LEU A 125 29.09 -20.27 -14.59
CA LEU A 125 29.15 -21.48 -13.78
C LEU A 125 29.58 -22.68 -14.63
N LEU A 126 29.05 -22.81 -15.84
CA LEU A 126 29.43 -23.85 -16.79
C LEU A 126 30.88 -23.71 -17.24
N GLN A 127 31.35 -22.49 -17.46
CA GLN A 127 32.75 -22.24 -17.80
C GLN A 127 33.69 -22.61 -16.63
N GLU A 128 33.34 -22.24 -15.40
CA GLU A 128 34.10 -22.63 -14.21
C GLU A 128 34.13 -24.16 -14.06
N LEU A 129 32.98 -24.81 -14.17
CA LEU A 129 32.86 -26.26 -14.12
C LEU A 129 33.74 -26.94 -15.18
N SER A 130 33.67 -26.47 -16.44
CA SER A 130 34.47 -27.00 -17.53
C SER A 130 35.96 -26.80 -17.29
N SER A 131 36.38 -25.63 -16.80
CA SER A 131 37.78 -25.35 -16.49
C SER A 131 38.32 -26.27 -15.40
N LYS A 132 37.58 -26.43 -14.29
CA LYS A 132 37.99 -27.29 -13.16
C LYS A 132 38.00 -28.76 -13.55
N SER A 133 36.97 -29.22 -14.29
CA SER A 133 36.93 -30.60 -14.81
C SER A 133 38.10 -30.85 -15.74
N GLY A 134 38.38 -29.95 -16.69
CA GLY A 134 39.47 -30.09 -17.64
C GLY A 134 40.85 -30.12 -16.98
N THR A 135 41.10 -29.30 -15.96
CA THR A 135 42.34 -29.38 -15.17
C THR A 135 42.45 -30.73 -14.46
N CYS A 136 41.38 -31.19 -13.82
CA CYS A 136 41.36 -32.47 -13.12
C CYS A 136 41.58 -33.65 -14.07
N GLU A 137 40.90 -33.66 -15.23
CA GLU A 137 41.10 -34.67 -16.29
C GLU A 137 42.55 -34.69 -16.79
N THR A 138 43.17 -33.52 -16.94
CA THR A 138 44.58 -33.44 -17.35
C THR A 138 45.50 -34.04 -16.30
N GLU A 139 45.27 -33.79 -15.01
CA GLU A 139 46.04 -34.37 -13.91
C GLU A 139 45.89 -35.90 -13.83
N ILE A 140 44.67 -36.41 -14.00
CA ILE A 140 44.38 -37.85 -14.08
C ILE A 140 45.12 -38.48 -15.26
N ASN A 141 45.00 -37.89 -16.45
CA ASN A 141 45.61 -38.43 -17.67
C ASN A 141 47.14 -38.45 -17.59
N ASN A 142 47.75 -37.41 -17.02
CA ASN A 142 49.19 -37.38 -16.77
C ASN A 142 49.61 -38.51 -15.81
N SER A 143 48.86 -38.70 -14.72
CA SER A 143 49.12 -39.77 -13.74
C SER A 143 48.98 -41.16 -14.37
N LEU A 144 47.94 -41.36 -15.20
CA LEU A 144 47.74 -42.61 -15.95
C LEU A 144 48.89 -42.89 -16.92
N SER A 145 49.37 -41.86 -17.64
CA SER A 145 50.50 -42.00 -18.57
C SER A 145 51.79 -42.39 -17.84
N GLU A 146 52.04 -41.80 -16.67
CA GLU A 146 53.20 -42.14 -15.84
C GLU A 146 53.11 -43.59 -15.33
N ILE A 147 51.95 -44.01 -14.80
CA ILE A 147 51.69 -45.38 -14.37
C ILE A 147 51.89 -46.37 -15.53
N GLU A 148 51.39 -46.06 -16.72
CA GLU A 148 51.54 -46.94 -17.89
C GLU A 148 53.00 -47.09 -18.30
N SER A 149 53.76 -45.99 -18.31
CA SER A 149 55.20 -46.00 -18.60
C SER A 149 55.97 -46.88 -17.60
N LYS A 150 55.72 -46.71 -16.30
CA LYS A 150 56.34 -47.51 -15.24
C LYS A 150 55.94 -48.98 -15.31
N THR A 151 54.69 -49.27 -15.65
CA THR A 151 54.20 -50.63 -15.86
C THR A 151 54.95 -51.33 -17.01
N LYS A 152 55.15 -50.63 -18.14
CA LYS A 152 55.96 -51.15 -19.27
C LYS A 152 57.40 -51.42 -18.86
N ALA A 153 58.02 -50.51 -18.10
CA ALA A 153 59.38 -50.69 -17.58
C ALA A 153 59.47 -51.92 -16.65
N ALA A 154 58.51 -52.12 -15.76
CA ALA A 154 58.44 -53.27 -14.86
C ALA A 154 58.32 -54.60 -15.64
N TYR A 155 57.49 -54.65 -16.69
CA TYR A 155 57.39 -55.84 -17.56
C TYR A 155 58.71 -56.13 -18.30
N ALA A 156 59.42 -55.11 -18.77
CA ALA A 156 60.72 -55.29 -19.41
C ALA A 156 61.75 -55.87 -18.44
N VAL A 157 61.79 -55.36 -17.20
CA VAL A 157 62.65 -55.90 -16.13
C VAL A 157 62.28 -57.36 -15.83
N GLN A 158 60.98 -57.67 -15.72
CA GLN A 158 60.50 -59.05 -15.50
C GLN A 158 60.94 -60.01 -16.61
N SER A 159 60.83 -59.58 -17.88
CA SER A 159 61.28 -60.38 -19.03
C SER A 159 62.80 -60.61 -18.98
N ASN A 160 63.58 -59.60 -18.63
CA ASN A 160 65.04 -59.73 -18.48
C ASN A 160 65.42 -60.71 -17.37
N ILE A 161 64.72 -60.71 -16.23
CA ILE A 161 64.94 -61.68 -15.14
C ILE A 161 64.74 -63.11 -15.65
N SER A 162 63.67 -63.36 -16.40
CA SER A 162 63.39 -64.67 -16.98
C SER A 162 64.51 -65.15 -17.90
N HIS A 163 65.02 -64.28 -18.77
CA HIS A 163 66.15 -64.60 -19.65
C HIS A 163 67.46 -64.86 -18.90
N LEU A 164 67.78 -64.02 -17.89
CA LEU A 164 68.97 -64.20 -17.08
C LEU A 164 68.96 -65.53 -16.33
N LYS A 165 67.78 -65.97 -15.87
CA LYS A 165 67.62 -67.27 -15.19
C LYS A 165 67.94 -68.46 -16.09
N GLU A 166 67.72 -68.33 -17.39
CA GLU A 166 67.96 -69.41 -18.37
C GLU A 166 69.41 -69.44 -18.88
N MET A 167 70.06 -68.29 -19.00
CA MET A 167 71.32 -68.17 -19.76
C MET A 167 72.53 -67.66 -18.97
N ALA A 168 72.35 -67.09 -17.77
CA ALA A 168 73.45 -66.49 -17.02
C ALA A 168 74.15 -67.49 -16.09
N THR A 169 75.45 -67.26 -15.85
CA THR A 169 76.18 -67.97 -14.79
C THR A 169 75.73 -67.49 -13.40
N ASP A 170 75.92 -68.32 -12.37
CA ASP A 170 75.50 -68.00 -10.99
C ASP A 170 76.02 -66.65 -10.48
N VAL A 171 77.27 -66.30 -10.83
CA VAL A 171 77.89 -65.03 -10.43
C VAL A 171 77.24 -63.84 -11.16
N GLN A 172 76.97 -63.98 -12.46
CA GLN A 172 76.28 -62.94 -13.24
C GLN A 172 74.84 -62.75 -12.77
N LEU A 173 74.15 -63.85 -12.46
CA LEU A 173 72.79 -63.83 -11.93
C LEU A 173 72.74 -63.12 -10.56
N PHE A 174 73.68 -63.43 -9.66
CA PHE A 174 73.79 -62.78 -8.35
C PHE A 174 73.98 -61.26 -8.46
N LEU A 175 74.90 -60.81 -9.33
CA LEU A 175 75.15 -59.38 -9.54
C LEU A 175 73.94 -58.67 -10.18
N ALA A 176 73.31 -59.28 -11.17
CA ALA A 176 72.13 -58.72 -11.84
C ALA A 176 70.94 -58.59 -10.89
N ILE A 177 70.68 -59.60 -10.04
CA ILE A 177 69.60 -59.55 -9.05
C ILE A 177 69.79 -58.39 -8.07
N ARG A 178 71.02 -58.13 -7.57
CA ARG A 178 71.24 -57.01 -6.65
C ARG A 178 70.98 -55.65 -7.29
N GLU A 179 71.24 -55.50 -8.58
CA GLU A 179 70.97 -54.25 -9.29
C GLU A 179 69.48 -54.06 -9.56
N ILE A 180 68.79 -55.15 -9.92
CA ILE A 180 67.33 -55.16 -10.08
C ILE A 180 66.63 -54.85 -8.76
N ASP A 181 67.11 -55.42 -7.64
CA ASP A 181 66.55 -55.20 -6.31
C ASP A 181 66.61 -53.72 -5.88
N LYS A 182 67.71 -53.02 -6.21
CA LYS A 182 67.80 -51.57 -6.03
C LYS A 182 66.74 -50.83 -6.88
N SER A 183 66.60 -51.20 -8.14
CA SER A 183 65.64 -50.58 -9.06
C SER A 183 64.20 -50.80 -8.59
N VAL A 184 63.84 -52.02 -8.20
CA VAL A 184 62.54 -52.36 -7.62
C VAL A 184 62.28 -51.58 -6.34
N SER A 185 63.29 -51.42 -5.47
CA SER A 185 63.16 -50.63 -4.24
C SER A 185 62.86 -49.15 -4.52
N ILE A 186 63.48 -48.56 -5.54
CA ILE A 186 63.21 -47.18 -5.97
C ILE A 186 61.76 -47.04 -6.46
N GLU A 187 61.32 -47.92 -7.36
CA GLU A 187 59.96 -47.88 -7.91
C GLU A 187 58.88 -48.21 -6.86
N THR A 188 59.19 -49.07 -5.89
CA THR A 188 58.29 -49.39 -4.77
C THR A 188 58.09 -48.18 -3.85
N ASN A 189 59.14 -47.38 -3.62
CA ASN A 189 59.02 -46.14 -2.87
C ASN A 189 58.18 -45.10 -3.62
N TRP A 190 58.35 -44.97 -4.94
CA TRP A 190 57.50 -44.12 -5.78
C TRP A 190 56.02 -44.55 -5.73
N LEU A 191 55.72 -45.86 -5.85
CA LEU A 191 54.36 -46.39 -5.69
C LEU A 191 53.75 -46.03 -4.34
N ARG A 192 54.55 -46.13 -3.27
CA ARG A 192 54.14 -45.75 -1.91
C ARG A 192 53.88 -44.25 -1.82
N GLU A 193 54.68 -43.41 -2.45
CA GLU A 193 54.47 -41.96 -2.50
C GLU A 193 53.17 -41.61 -3.22
N ILE A 194 52.87 -42.21 -4.36
CA ILE A 194 51.61 -41.98 -5.09
C ILE A 194 50.40 -42.47 -4.30
N ALA A 195 50.48 -43.69 -3.74
CA ALA A 195 49.39 -44.26 -2.95
C ALA A 195 49.10 -43.43 -1.68
N ASN A 196 50.13 -42.84 -1.06
CA ASN A 196 49.99 -42.01 0.14
C ASN A 196 49.71 -40.54 -0.16
N GLN A 197 49.82 -40.08 -1.40
CA GLN A 197 49.67 -38.65 -1.72
C GLN A 197 48.23 -38.14 -1.60
N ASN A 198 47.21 -38.95 -1.28
CA ASN A 198 45.80 -38.54 -1.10
C ASN A 198 45.19 -37.71 -2.25
N LYS A 199 45.87 -37.59 -3.40
CA LYS A 199 45.50 -36.64 -4.47
C LYS A 199 44.38 -37.13 -5.37
N MET A 200 44.01 -38.41 -5.29
CA MET A 200 43.07 -39.05 -6.21
C MET A 200 42.09 -39.96 -5.47
N ASP A 201 41.69 -39.58 -4.25
CA ASP A 201 40.48 -40.16 -3.68
C ASP A 201 39.29 -39.79 -4.57
N LYS A 202 38.39 -40.76 -4.76
CA LYS A 202 37.17 -40.72 -5.56
C LYS A 202 36.66 -39.29 -5.81
N LEU A 203 36.94 -38.77 -7.00
CA LEU A 203 36.51 -37.44 -7.39
C LEU A 203 34.99 -37.39 -7.53
N THR A 204 34.37 -36.45 -6.84
CA THR A 204 32.94 -36.16 -6.96
C THR A 204 32.74 -34.69 -7.28
N LEU A 205 31.98 -34.41 -8.33
CA LEU A 205 31.53 -33.06 -8.65
C LEU A 205 30.27 -32.76 -7.84
N ASP A 206 30.36 -31.77 -6.96
CA ASP A 206 29.23 -31.23 -6.22
C ASP A 206 28.93 -29.79 -6.70
N LEU A 207 27.66 -29.50 -6.94
CA LEU A 207 27.18 -28.20 -7.40
C LEU A 207 26.29 -27.62 -6.31
N ASN A 208 26.75 -26.52 -5.69
CA ASN A 208 25.93 -25.82 -4.72
C ASN A 208 24.85 -24.97 -5.41
N THR A 209 23.65 -25.54 -5.56
CA THR A 209 22.50 -24.88 -6.20
C THR A 209 21.61 -24.09 -5.24
N LYS A 210 21.88 -24.12 -3.93
CA LYS A 210 21.05 -23.49 -2.89
C LYS A 210 20.65 -22.03 -3.21
N PRO A 211 21.55 -21.15 -3.71
CA PRO A 211 21.17 -19.77 -4.01
C PRO A 211 20.07 -19.62 -5.09
N MET A 212 19.90 -20.60 -5.98
CA MET A 212 18.82 -20.57 -6.99
C MET A 212 17.47 -21.00 -6.42
N GLU A 213 17.45 -21.91 -5.45
CA GLU A 213 16.22 -22.44 -4.85
C GLU A 213 15.43 -21.32 -4.15
N ASP A 214 16.12 -20.42 -3.44
CA ASP A 214 15.50 -19.27 -2.77
C ASP A 214 14.78 -18.31 -3.74
N ILE A 215 15.32 -18.15 -4.96
CA ILE A 215 14.71 -17.31 -6.00
C ILE A 215 13.41 -17.96 -6.51
N LEU A 216 13.41 -19.28 -6.69
CA LEU A 216 12.27 -20.04 -7.21
C LEU A 216 11.07 -20.10 -6.25
N ILE A 217 11.30 -19.93 -4.94
CA ILE A 217 10.24 -20.00 -3.92
C ILE A 217 9.39 -18.70 -3.88
N THR A 218 9.84 -17.61 -4.50
CA THR A 218 9.12 -16.33 -4.48
C THR A 218 7.79 -16.40 -5.25
N LYS A 219 6.67 -16.09 -4.56
CA LYS A 219 5.30 -16.17 -5.14
C LYS A 219 4.86 -14.91 -5.90
N SER A 220 5.57 -13.79 -5.74
CA SER A 220 5.25 -12.54 -6.41
C SER A 220 6.50 -11.76 -6.79
N LEU A 221 6.43 -11.03 -7.91
CA LEU A 221 7.48 -10.12 -8.37
C LEU A 221 7.34 -8.71 -7.78
N GLY A 222 6.30 -8.48 -6.98
CA GLY A 222 5.98 -7.16 -6.41
C GLY A 222 4.48 -6.98 -6.17
N SER A 223 4.11 -5.75 -5.82
CA SER A 223 2.72 -5.34 -5.60
C SER A 223 2.38 -4.11 -6.41
N VAL A 224 1.11 -3.99 -6.81
CA VAL A 224 0.58 -2.80 -7.48
C VAL A 224 -0.20 -1.99 -6.47
N ARG A 225 0.11 -0.70 -6.36
CA ARG A 225 -0.62 0.26 -5.51
C ARG A 225 -1.21 1.36 -6.38
N ILE A 226 -2.43 1.77 -6.07
CA ILE A 226 -3.12 2.90 -6.71
C ILE A 226 -3.33 3.95 -5.64
N ASP A 227 -2.55 5.02 -5.70
CA ASP A 227 -2.70 6.14 -4.79
C ASP A 227 -3.89 7.00 -5.20
N ARG A 228 -4.78 7.28 -4.25
CA ARG A 228 -5.96 8.13 -4.46
C ARG A 228 -5.75 9.43 -3.70
N SER A 229 -5.40 10.50 -4.42
CA SER A 229 -5.42 11.85 -3.87
C SER A 229 -6.83 12.45 -3.94
N ARG A 230 -7.15 13.33 -2.99
CA ARG A 230 -8.40 14.10 -3.05
C ARG A 230 -8.32 15.09 -4.21
N ASN A 231 -9.44 15.24 -4.92
CA ASN A 231 -9.57 16.26 -5.95
C ASN A 231 -9.43 17.65 -5.33
N THR A 232 -8.61 18.51 -5.94
CA THR A 232 -8.40 19.90 -5.50
C THR A 232 -9.33 20.89 -6.22
N VAL A 233 -10.30 20.40 -7.00
CA VAL A 233 -11.28 21.25 -7.68
C VAL A 233 -12.04 22.07 -6.65
N SER A 234 -11.74 23.38 -6.62
CA SER A 234 -12.43 24.34 -5.78
C SER A 234 -13.83 24.56 -6.34
N ILE A 235 -14.83 24.00 -5.68
CA ILE A 235 -16.22 24.25 -6.01
C ILE A 235 -16.56 25.64 -5.46
N ASN A 236 -16.61 26.63 -6.34
CA ASN A 236 -17.07 27.96 -5.98
C ASN A 236 -18.58 27.89 -5.74
N HIS A 237 -18.99 27.76 -4.49
CA HIS A 237 -20.36 28.05 -4.08
C HIS A 237 -20.41 29.52 -3.70
N PRO A 238 -21.13 30.39 -4.43
CA PRO A 238 -21.42 31.72 -3.91
C PRO A 238 -22.20 31.54 -2.60
N SER A 239 -21.63 31.96 -1.48
CA SER A 239 -22.34 31.93 -0.20
C SER A 239 -23.53 32.88 -0.33
N MET A 240 -24.75 32.35 -0.26
CA MET A 240 -25.93 33.19 -0.13
C MET A 240 -25.91 33.82 1.26
N ASN A 241 -25.41 35.05 1.35
CA ASN A 241 -25.80 35.92 2.44
C ASN A 241 -27.17 36.49 2.08
N GLU A 242 -28.19 35.93 2.74
CA GLU A 242 -29.43 36.58 3.15
C GLU A 242 -30.55 36.80 2.11
N ALA A 243 -31.58 35.96 2.26
CA ALA A 243 -32.97 36.43 2.30
C ALA A 243 -33.72 35.68 3.42
N GLN A 244 -33.14 35.57 4.61
CA GLN A 244 -33.86 35.15 5.81
C GLN A 244 -33.37 35.99 7.00
N ILE A 245 -34.36 36.51 7.73
CA ILE A 245 -34.31 37.39 8.89
C ILE A 245 -33.04 37.16 9.76
N PRO A 246 -32.32 38.22 10.16
CA PRO A 246 -31.08 38.10 10.93
C PRO A 246 -31.37 37.41 12.28
N ARG A 247 -30.95 36.16 12.42
CA ARG A 247 -30.75 35.55 13.74
C ARG A 247 -29.34 35.88 14.18
N GLU A 248 -29.22 36.57 15.31
CA GLU A 248 -27.95 36.79 16.02
C GLU A 248 -27.37 35.46 16.51
N ALA A 249 -26.78 34.70 15.60
CA ALA A 249 -25.87 33.64 15.98
C ALA A 249 -24.54 34.31 16.35
N LYS A 250 -24.15 34.26 17.63
CA LYS A 250 -22.79 34.56 18.07
C LYS A 250 -21.83 33.60 17.35
N ARG A 251 -21.35 34.02 16.17
CA ARG A 251 -20.26 33.35 15.46
C ARG A 251 -18.98 33.63 16.23
N PHE A 252 -18.43 32.62 16.87
CA PHE A 252 -17.02 32.67 17.27
C PHE A 252 -16.19 32.72 15.98
N LYS A 253 -15.57 33.87 15.71
CA LYS A 253 -14.52 33.97 14.70
C LYS A 253 -13.33 33.14 15.18
N ILE A 254 -13.16 31.95 14.61
CA ILE A 254 -11.88 31.27 14.69
C ILE A 254 -10.96 32.02 13.72
N ASP A 255 -10.28 33.05 14.24
CA ASP A 255 -9.59 34.05 13.41
C ASP A 255 -8.37 33.52 12.67
N GLN A 256 -7.91 32.29 12.96
CA GLN A 256 -6.94 31.55 12.14
C GLN A 256 -6.66 30.20 12.80
N ILE A 257 -6.91 29.09 12.10
CA ILE A 257 -6.21 27.84 12.42
C ILE A 257 -4.79 28.01 11.87
N ARG A 258 -3.88 28.53 12.70
CA ARG A 258 -2.45 28.56 12.37
C ARG A 258 -1.90 27.15 12.56
N LEU A 259 -1.61 26.47 11.46
CA LEU A 259 -0.84 25.23 11.46
C LEU A 259 0.59 25.58 11.89
N GLN A 260 0.89 25.53 13.19
CA GLN A 260 2.17 26.04 13.71
C GLN A 260 3.35 25.12 13.36
N GLN A 261 3.13 23.80 13.25
CA GLN A 261 4.19 22.85 12.99
C GLN A 261 3.65 21.55 12.40
N LYS A 262 4.36 20.99 11.41
CA LYS A 262 4.12 19.63 10.92
C LYS A 262 5.04 18.69 11.69
N ILE A 263 4.48 17.73 12.41
CA ILE A 263 5.24 16.66 13.04
C ILE A 263 5.18 15.45 12.10
N TYR A 264 6.34 14.99 11.66
CA TYR A 264 6.47 13.80 10.82
C TYR A 264 6.76 12.61 11.73
N ILE A 265 5.80 11.71 11.85
CA ILE A 265 5.97 10.47 12.62
C ILE A 265 6.38 9.37 11.64
N GLN A 266 7.60 8.87 11.77
CA GLN A 266 8.09 7.74 10.98
C GLN A 266 7.89 6.45 11.78
N CYS A 267 6.79 5.74 11.53
CA CYS A 267 6.60 4.40 12.06
C CYS A 267 7.43 3.42 11.23
N ASN A 268 8.38 2.71 11.86
CA ASN A 268 9.11 1.60 11.24
C ASN A 268 8.18 0.38 11.11
N THR A 269 7.20 0.46 10.21
CA THR A 269 6.27 -0.63 9.90
C THR A 269 6.87 -1.52 8.82
N GLN A 270 7.95 -2.26 9.14
CA GLN A 270 8.40 -3.36 8.27
C GLN A 270 7.50 -4.59 8.40
N GLU A 271 6.63 -4.64 9.43
CA GLU A 271 5.69 -5.71 9.67
C GLU A 271 4.25 -5.16 9.76
N PHE A 272 3.47 -5.41 8.71
CA PHE A 272 2.00 -5.43 8.66
C PHE A 272 1.17 -4.14 8.66
N ASP A 273 -0.03 -4.36 8.10
CA ASP A 273 -1.21 -3.55 7.80
C ASP A 273 -1.83 -2.92 9.08
N GLU A 274 -1.05 -2.14 9.83
CA GLU A 274 -1.52 -1.55 11.07
C GLU A 274 -2.52 -0.40 10.83
N SER A 275 -3.75 -0.58 11.31
CA SER A 275 -4.81 0.42 11.20
C SER A 275 -4.77 1.39 12.39
N LEU A 276 -4.48 2.65 12.10
CA LEU A 276 -4.55 3.77 13.05
C LEU A 276 -5.99 4.28 13.13
N PHE A 277 -6.56 4.35 14.33
CA PHE A 277 -7.96 4.76 14.52
C PHE A 277 -8.13 6.10 15.24
N GLY A 278 -7.29 6.39 16.24
CA GLY A 278 -7.39 7.59 17.06
C GLY A 278 -6.02 8.17 17.39
N CYS A 279 -5.97 9.47 17.69
CA CYS A 279 -4.77 10.14 18.14
C CYS A 279 -5.10 11.20 19.20
N MET A 280 -4.15 11.40 20.11
CA MET A 280 -4.27 12.39 21.18
C MET A 280 -2.90 13.01 21.44
N ILE A 281 -2.90 14.30 21.77
CA ILE A 281 -1.73 15.00 22.31
C ILE A 281 -1.99 15.18 23.80
N CYS A 282 -1.14 14.58 24.62
CA CYS A 282 -1.18 14.71 26.06
C CYS A 282 -0.80 16.13 26.50
N SER A 283 -1.25 16.52 27.68
CA SER A 283 -0.86 17.75 28.38
C SER A 283 0.66 17.97 28.51
N ASN A 284 1.46 16.89 28.56
CA ASN A 284 2.92 16.93 28.60
C ASN A 284 3.58 17.05 27.20
N GLY A 285 2.80 17.13 26.12
CA GLY A 285 3.28 17.24 24.74
C GLY A 285 3.51 15.89 24.02
N ASP A 286 3.39 14.76 24.71
CA ASP A 286 3.50 13.45 24.08
C ASP A 286 2.30 13.18 23.16
N ILE A 287 2.54 12.43 22.09
CA ILE A 287 1.53 12.03 21.12
C ILE A 287 1.25 10.54 21.31
N ILE A 288 0.00 10.19 21.53
CA ILE A 288 -0.44 8.80 21.67
C ILE A 288 -1.30 8.44 20.46
N LEU A 289 -0.92 7.37 19.77
CA LEU A 289 -1.67 6.80 18.65
C LEU A 289 -2.35 5.49 19.05
N ALA A 290 -3.64 5.35 18.74
CA ALA A 290 -4.41 4.13 18.93
C ALA A 290 -4.26 3.20 17.71
N VAL A 291 -3.60 2.06 17.93
CA VAL A 291 -3.36 1.04 16.89
C VAL A 291 -4.27 -0.16 17.16
N GLY A 292 -5.36 -0.24 16.40
CA GLY A 292 -6.41 -1.22 16.66
C GLY A 292 -5.98 -2.66 16.37
N SER A 293 -5.30 -2.88 15.26
CA SER A 293 -4.86 -4.21 14.80
C SER A 293 -3.93 -4.91 15.80
N SER A 294 -3.03 -4.17 16.44
CA SER A 294 -2.05 -4.68 17.40
C SER A 294 -2.43 -4.45 18.87
N LYS A 295 -3.64 -3.95 19.15
CA LYS A 295 -4.18 -3.75 20.51
C LYS A 295 -3.20 -3.01 21.42
N LYS A 296 -2.64 -1.92 20.93
CA LYS A 296 -1.65 -1.12 21.64
C LYS A 296 -1.84 0.38 21.39
N PHE A 297 -1.32 1.17 22.31
CA PHE A 297 -0.98 2.56 22.08
C PHE A 297 0.48 2.68 21.70
N VAL A 298 0.78 3.55 20.74
CA VAL A 298 2.16 3.89 20.38
C VAL A 298 2.39 5.32 20.78
N VAL A 299 3.39 5.54 21.62
CA VAL A 299 3.71 6.85 22.20
C VAL A 299 4.91 7.45 21.50
N PHE A 300 4.79 8.72 21.13
CA PHE A 300 5.85 9.55 20.59
C PHE A 300 5.99 10.79 21.47
N ASN A 301 7.19 11.35 21.54
CA ASN A 301 7.37 12.66 22.19
C ASN A 301 6.92 13.80 21.27
N GLU A 302 6.94 15.03 21.79
CA GLU A 302 6.65 16.26 21.03
C GLU A 302 7.49 16.45 19.76
N ARG A 303 8.64 15.76 19.66
CA ARG A 303 9.55 15.79 18.50
C ARG A 303 9.23 14.72 17.46
N GLY A 304 8.25 13.84 17.73
CA GLY A 304 7.88 12.72 16.87
C GLY A 304 8.76 11.48 17.00
N ASN A 305 9.64 11.41 18.01
CA ASN A 305 10.45 10.21 18.26
C ASN A 305 9.62 9.19 19.04
N HIS A 306 9.68 7.93 18.62
CA HIS A 306 9.03 6.81 19.32
C HIS A 306 9.61 6.68 20.73
N ILE A 307 8.72 6.54 21.72
CA ILE A 307 9.08 6.31 23.13
C ILE A 307 8.81 4.85 23.50
N LYS A 308 7.56 4.39 23.35
CA LYS A 308 7.12 3.09 23.85
C LYS A 308 5.79 2.64 23.25
N ASP A 309 5.62 1.33 23.21
CA ASP A 309 4.34 0.67 22.92
C ASP A 309 3.67 0.24 24.23
N ILE A 310 2.41 0.64 24.44
CA ILE A 310 1.62 0.32 25.63
C ILE A 310 0.52 -0.66 25.24
N PRO A 311 0.56 -1.94 25.68
CA PRO A 311 -0.49 -2.90 25.37
C PRO A 311 -1.81 -2.52 26.07
N VAL A 312 -2.93 -2.76 25.38
CA VAL A 312 -4.28 -2.48 25.90
C VAL A 312 -5.19 -3.71 25.78
N PRO A 313 -6.26 -3.83 26.59
CA PRO A 313 -7.08 -5.04 26.65
C PRO A 313 -7.91 -5.35 25.39
N GLY A 314 -8.06 -4.40 24.46
CA GLY A 314 -8.88 -4.55 23.26
C GLY A 314 -8.31 -3.79 22.07
N SER A 315 -9.03 -3.77 20.94
CA SER A 315 -8.67 -2.97 19.76
C SER A 315 -9.14 -1.52 19.97
N PRO A 316 -8.25 -0.58 20.33
CA PRO A 316 -8.64 0.80 20.60
C PRO A 316 -9.11 1.47 19.30
N CYS A 317 -10.21 2.21 19.38
CA CYS A 317 -10.74 2.98 18.26
C CYS A 317 -10.46 4.47 18.43
N ASP A 318 -10.68 5.01 19.61
CA ASP A 318 -10.43 6.42 19.88
C ASP A 318 -9.91 6.61 21.31
N ILE A 319 -9.24 7.74 21.54
CA ILE A 319 -8.60 8.09 22.79
C ILE A 319 -8.68 9.60 23.02
N THR A 320 -9.02 10.00 24.24
CA THR A 320 -8.97 11.41 24.66
C THR A 320 -8.51 11.55 26.10
N GLU A 321 -7.91 12.69 26.44
CA GLU A 321 -7.41 12.99 27.77
C GLU A 321 -8.55 13.62 28.57
N ILE A 322 -8.88 13.03 29.72
CA ILE A 322 -9.88 13.57 30.65
C ILE A 322 -9.19 14.55 31.61
N SER A 323 -8.00 14.19 32.07
CA SER A 323 -7.12 14.99 32.94
C SER A 323 -5.69 14.47 32.82
N GLU A 324 -4.71 15.19 33.38
CA GLU A 324 -3.29 14.80 33.32
C GLU A 324 -3.06 13.31 33.67
N GLY A 325 -2.63 12.54 32.68
CA GLY A 325 -2.35 11.10 32.81
C GLY A 325 -3.58 10.20 32.96
N ARG A 326 -4.79 10.71 32.73
CA ARG A 326 -6.05 9.96 32.75
C ARG A 326 -6.79 10.14 31.43
N ILE A 327 -7.12 9.02 30.81
CA ILE A 327 -7.68 8.97 29.47
C ILE A 327 -9.01 8.23 29.44
N ALA A 328 -9.83 8.54 28.44
CA ALA A 328 -10.95 7.73 28.01
C ALA A 328 -10.58 7.01 26.71
N VAL A 329 -10.94 5.73 26.61
CA VAL A 329 -10.64 4.87 25.46
C VAL A 329 -11.89 4.15 25.01
N THR A 330 -12.18 4.19 23.72
CA THR A 330 -13.23 3.38 23.09
C THR A 330 -12.64 2.18 22.39
N TYR A 331 -13.45 1.12 22.28
CA TYR A 331 -13.10 -0.11 21.59
C TYR A 331 -14.22 -0.43 20.59
N GLY A 332 -13.89 -0.66 19.32
CA GLY A 332 -14.88 -0.68 18.23
C GLY A 332 -16.01 -1.69 18.37
N ASN A 333 -15.81 -2.75 19.14
CA ASN A 333 -16.83 -3.78 19.38
C ASN A 333 -17.48 -3.69 20.76
N GLY A 334 -17.18 -2.62 21.52
CA GLY A 334 -17.66 -2.42 22.88
C GLY A 334 -18.88 -1.50 22.93
N ARG A 335 -19.96 -1.95 23.59
CA ARG A 335 -20.94 -1.05 24.21
C ARG A 335 -20.40 -0.50 25.53
N LYS A 336 -19.15 -0.04 25.48
CA LYS A 336 -18.38 0.39 26.64
C LYS A 336 -17.25 1.32 26.22
N PHE A 337 -16.86 2.20 27.11
CA PHE A 337 -15.57 2.87 27.08
C PHE A 337 -14.87 2.70 28.44
N GLU A 338 -13.55 2.79 28.43
CA GLU A 338 -12.72 2.65 29.62
C GLU A 338 -12.13 4.00 30.00
N ILE A 339 -12.20 4.32 31.28
CA ILE A 339 -11.37 5.36 31.87
C ILE A 339 -10.14 4.64 32.44
N ALA A 340 -8.96 5.07 32.02
CA ALA A 340 -7.70 4.47 32.42
C ALA A 340 -6.69 5.54 32.81
N ASP A 341 -5.77 5.19 33.71
CA ASP A 341 -4.59 6.00 33.98
C ASP A 341 -3.45 5.50 33.08
N ILE A 342 -2.70 6.43 32.48
CA ILE A 342 -1.41 6.19 31.83
C ILE A 342 -0.35 6.95 32.64
N LYS A 343 0.35 6.23 33.52
CA LYS A 343 1.49 6.77 34.29
C LYS A 343 2.73 5.99 33.94
N ASP A 344 3.84 6.70 33.68
CA ASP A 344 5.10 6.09 33.23
C ASP A 344 4.91 5.10 32.06
N TYR A 345 3.98 5.43 31.16
CA TYR A 345 3.60 4.58 30.03
C TYR A 345 3.12 3.18 30.43
N HIS A 346 2.39 3.08 31.55
CA HIS A 346 1.67 1.88 31.98
C HIS A 346 0.17 2.15 31.96
N TYR A 347 -0.57 1.33 31.21
CA TYR A 347 -2.02 1.40 31.13
C TYR A 347 -2.66 0.67 32.30
N LYS A 348 -3.54 1.36 33.04
CA LYS A 348 -4.34 0.75 34.10
C LYS A 348 -5.79 1.22 34.02
N THR A 349 -6.71 0.31 33.73
CA THR A 349 -8.15 0.59 33.78
C THR A 349 -8.56 1.01 35.19
N VAL A 350 -9.19 2.18 35.29
CA VAL A 350 -9.75 2.75 36.53
C VAL A 350 -11.24 2.45 36.62
N LYS A 351 -11.97 2.68 35.52
CA LYS A 351 -13.42 2.51 35.48
C LYS A 351 -13.86 2.03 34.10
N LEU A 352 -14.77 1.08 34.09
CA LEU A 352 -15.48 0.68 32.89
C LEU A 352 -16.87 1.33 32.87
N VAL A 353 -17.20 2.05 31.79
CA VAL A 353 -18.51 2.67 31.60
C VAL A 353 -19.22 1.93 30.47
N ARG A 354 -20.42 1.40 30.74
CA ARG A 354 -21.26 0.75 29.72
C ARG A 354 -22.18 1.78 29.06
N THR A 355 -22.37 1.63 27.76
CA THR A 355 -23.22 2.48 26.93
C THR A 355 -24.38 1.64 26.38
N GLU A 356 -25.48 2.28 25.97
CA GLU A 356 -26.63 1.56 25.39
C GLU A 356 -26.31 1.03 23.97
N SER A 357 -25.48 1.77 23.23
CA SER A 357 -25.01 1.47 21.87
C SER A 357 -23.48 1.37 21.81
N THR A 358 -22.94 0.95 20.66
CA THR A 358 -21.49 0.92 20.43
C THR A 358 -20.92 2.33 20.38
N CYS A 359 -19.79 2.53 21.06
CA CYS A 359 -19.10 3.82 21.12
C CYS A 359 -17.82 3.74 20.29
N TRP A 360 -17.76 4.51 19.21
CA TRP A 360 -16.64 4.48 18.26
C TRP A 360 -15.65 5.64 18.45
N GLY A 361 -16.03 6.66 19.23
CA GLY A 361 -15.26 7.90 19.37
C GLY A 361 -15.48 8.57 20.71
N THR A 362 -14.51 9.38 21.12
CA THR A 362 -14.53 10.23 22.31
C THR A 362 -14.37 11.68 21.87
N SER A 363 -15.49 12.41 21.75
CA SER A 363 -15.50 13.84 21.36
C SER A 363 -15.66 14.76 22.55
#